data_AF-A0AAU0U511-F1
#
_entry.id   AF-A0AAU0U511-F1
#
_cell.length_a   1.000
_cell.length_b   1.000
_cell.length_c   1.000
_cell.angle_alpha   90.00
_cell.angle_beta   90.00
_cell.angle_gamma   90.00
#
_symmetry.space_group_name_H-M   'P 1'
#
loop_
_entity.id
_entity.type
_entity.pdbx_description
1 polymer ?
#
loop_
_entity_poly.entity_id
_entity_poly.type
_entity_poly.pdbx_seq_one_letter_code
_entity_poly.pdbx_strand_id
1 'polypeptide(L)'
;MKTKLLICAAAMLLSTYLYALAPSDQTEDAKTAAVVVDTTIEVRNNSTFTIYVTQKGLKQEVLPKATAQIQNYSTQPVGVTPVSGTAAIKYVTVTGKVGACQAVTCVIVQ
;
A
#
# COMPACT_ATOMS: atom_id res chain seq x y z
N MET A 1 52.76 -23.81 11.06
CA MET A 1 53.62 -22.80 11.70
C MET A 1 54.92 -22.67 10.91
N LYS A 2 55.06 -21.61 10.12
CA LYS A 2 56.34 -21.11 9.58
C LYS A 2 56.12 -19.65 9.17
N THR A 3 56.82 -18.80 9.91
CA THR A 3 56.86 -17.35 9.91
C THR A 3 57.28 -16.78 8.55
N LYS A 4 56.76 -15.59 8.18
CA LYS A 4 57.57 -14.49 7.62
C LYS A 4 56.75 -13.20 7.53
N LEU A 5 56.99 -12.34 8.53
CA LEU A 5 56.76 -10.92 8.52
C LEU A 5 57.82 -10.29 7.60
N LEU A 6 57.41 -9.55 6.57
CA LEU A 6 58.30 -8.61 5.90
C LEU A 6 57.53 -7.32 5.57
N ILE A 7 57.94 -6.28 6.27
CA ILE A 7 57.57 -4.89 6.09
C ILE A 7 58.41 -4.36 4.92
N CYS A 8 57.76 -3.84 3.88
CA CYS A 8 58.40 -2.94 2.92
C CYS A 8 57.67 -1.60 2.96
N ALA A 9 58.31 -0.65 3.63
CA ALA A 9 58.05 0.77 3.48
C ALA A 9 58.69 1.28 2.18
N ALA A 10 58.30 2.50 1.81
CA ALA A 10 58.78 3.34 0.71
C ALA A 10 58.14 3.09 -0.67
N ALA A 11 57.23 3.98 -1.06
CA ALA A 11 57.61 5.09 -1.93
C ALA A 11 56.38 5.97 -2.23
N MET A 12 56.44 7.24 -1.81
CA MET A 12 55.64 8.31 -2.39
C MET A 12 55.86 8.33 -3.91
N LEU A 13 54.78 8.26 -4.68
CA LEU A 13 54.69 8.91 -5.97
C LEU A 13 53.31 9.58 -6.06
N LEU A 14 53.33 10.91 -5.89
CA LEU A 14 52.29 11.79 -6.40
C LEU A 14 52.12 11.47 -7.89
N SER A 15 50.95 10.98 -8.27
CA SER A 15 50.49 11.07 -9.65
C SER A 15 49.10 11.69 -9.62
N THR A 16 49.09 13.00 -9.80
CA THR A 16 47.91 13.80 -10.12
C THR A 16 47.39 13.34 -11.48
N TYR A 17 46.49 12.37 -11.49
CA TYR A 17 45.65 12.13 -12.65
C TYR A 17 44.42 13.03 -12.55
N LEU A 18 44.50 14.15 -13.28
CA LEU A 18 43.32 14.82 -13.82
C LEU A 18 42.53 13.77 -14.61
N TYR A 19 41.43 13.27 -14.04
CA TYR A 19 40.36 12.72 -14.86
C TYR A 19 39.46 13.88 -15.25
N ALA A 20 39.55 14.22 -16.53
CA ALA A 20 38.63 15.10 -17.22
C ALA A 20 37.19 14.63 -16.97
N LEU A 21 36.36 15.55 -16.49
CA LEU A 21 34.91 15.42 -16.46
C LEU A 21 34.41 15.27 -17.89
N ALA A 22 34.19 14.03 -18.33
CA ALA A 22 33.24 13.79 -19.39
C ALA A 22 31.84 13.92 -18.75
N PRO A 23 30.95 14.82 -19.22
CA PRO A 23 29.56 14.71 -18.88
C PRO A 23 29.06 13.43 -19.55
N SER A 24 28.96 12.34 -18.78
CA SER A 24 28.14 11.21 -19.20
C SER A 24 26.71 11.71 -19.12
N ASP A 25 26.22 12.13 -20.28
CA ASP A 25 24.82 12.38 -20.59
C ASP A 25 24.06 11.06 -20.46
N GLN A 26 23.83 10.65 -19.22
CA GLN A 26 22.84 9.63 -18.87
C GLN A 26 21.55 10.40 -18.64
N THR A 27 20.89 10.77 -19.74
CA THR A 27 19.43 10.93 -19.71
C THR A 27 18.85 9.53 -19.50
N GLU A 28 18.93 9.04 -18.26
CA GLU A 28 18.01 8.02 -17.78
C GLU A 28 16.68 8.73 -17.62
N ASP A 29 15.89 8.72 -18.70
CA ASP A 29 14.44 8.84 -18.63
C ASP A 29 13.94 7.65 -17.80
N ALA A 30 14.10 7.75 -16.48
CA ALA A 30 13.40 6.92 -15.53
C ALA A 30 11.93 7.29 -15.67
N LYS A 31 11.26 6.63 -16.63
CA LYS A 31 9.81 6.50 -16.66
C LYS A 31 9.44 5.84 -15.33
N THR A 32 9.23 6.69 -14.34
CA THR A 32 8.66 6.33 -13.04
C THR A 32 7.37 5.60 -13.37
N ALA A 33 7.40 4.28 -13.28
CA ALA A 33 6.20 3.49 -13.40
C ALA A 33 5.30 3.98 -12.28
N ALA A 34 4.19 4.64 -12.63
CA ALA A 34 3.23 5.11 -11.66
C ALA A 34 2.84 3.91 -10.80
N VAL A 35 3.11 3.99 -9.49
CA VAL A 35 2.64 3.00 -8.54
C VAL A 35 1.12 3.08 -8.59
N VAL A 36 0.49 2.09 -9.21
CA VAL A 36 -0.97 1.93 -9.16
C VAL A 36 -1.28 1.48 -7.74
N VAL A 37 -1.50 2.46 -6.87
CA VAL A 37 -2.04 2.19 -5.53
C VAL A 37 -3.46 1.71 -5.77
N ASP A 38 -3.74 0.45 -5.45
CA ASP A 38 -5.12 -0.04 -5.43
C ASP A 38 -5.87 0.72 -4.33
N THR A 39 -6.70 1.67 -4.75
CA THR A 39 -7.52 2.49 -3.86
C THR A 39 -8.91 1.89 -3.67
N THR A 40 -9.10 0.63 -4.02
CA THR A 40 -10.33 -0.11 -3.78
C THR A 40 -10.32 -0.72 -2.38
N ILE A 41 -11.41 -0.55 -1.65
CA ILE A 41 -11.70 -1.25 -0.41
C ILE A 41 -12.93 -2.12 -0.58
N GLU A 42 -12.85 -3.38 -0.16
CA GLU A 42 -14.00 -4.28 -0.15
C GLU A 42 -14.68 -4.23 1.22
N VAL A 43 -15.94 -3.79 1.25
CA VAL A 43 -16.77 -3.83 2.46
C VAL A 43 -17.66 -5.07 2.41
N ARG A 44 -17.50 -5.95 3.40
CA ARG A 44 -18.25 -7.20 3.53
C ARG A 44 -19.26 -7.08 4.66
N ASN A 45 -20.53 -7.25 4.34
CA ASN A 45 -21.57 -7.27 5.34
C ASN A 45 -21.74 -8.69 5.90
N ASN A 46 -21.03 -9.01 6.97
CA ASN A 46 -21.16 -10.29 7.66
C ASN A 46 -22.26 -10.29 8.73
N SER A 47 -22.95 -9.17 8.95
CA SER A 47 -24.09 -9.06 9.85
C SER A 47 -25.34 -9.77 9.29
N THR A 48 -26.44 -9.72 10.04
CA THR A 48 -27.76 -10.25 9.64
C THR A 48 -28.71 -9.17 9.12
N PHE A 49 -28.26 -7.91 8.99
CA PHE A 49 -29.08 -6.77 8.58
C PHE A 49 -28.40 -6.00 7.44
N THR A 50 -29.18 -5.27 6.63
CA THR A 50 -28.63 -4.42 5.56
C THR A 50 -27.88 -3.23 6.16
N ILE A 51 -26.74 -2.88 5.57
CA ILE A 51 -25.97 -1.68 5.91
C ILE A 51 -25.95 -0.71 4.73
N TYR A 52 -25.88 0.58 5.02
CA TYR A 52 -25.39 1.57 4.10
C TYR A 52 -23.87 1.65 4.18
N VAL A 53 -23.23 1.66 3.02
CA VAL A 53 -21.86 2.10 2.84
C VAL A 53 -21.91 3.47 2.18
N THR A 54 -21.29 4.45 2.81
CA THR A 54 -21.34 5.85 2.38
C THR A 54 -19.95 6.38 2.08
N GLN A 55 -19.87 7.19 1.03
CA GLN A 55 -18.72 8.00 0.68
C GLN A 55 -19.25 9.32 0.10
N LYS A 56 -18.42 10.34 -0.10
CA LYS A 56 -18.88 11.61 -0.67
C LYS A 56 -19.53 11.36 -2.04
N GLY A 57 -20.83 11.66 -2.15
CA GLY A 57 -21.61 11.46 -3.38
C GLY A 57 -22.02 10.01 -3.65
N LEU A 58 -21.76 9.07 -2.74
CA LEU A 58 -22.14 7.66 -2.85
C LEU A 58 -22.84 7.20 -1.58
N LYS A 59 -24.00 6.55 -1.76
CA LYS A 59 -24.68 5.79 -0.71
C LYS A 59 -25.17 4.50 -1.32
N GLN A 60 -24.63 3.39 -0.85
CA GLN A 60 -24.92 2.06 -1.38
C GLN A 60 -25.47 1.17 -0.26
N GLU A 61 -26.53 0.43 -0.55
CA GLU A 61 -26.98 -0.65 0.32
C GLU A 61 -26.18 -1.92 0.07
N VAL A 62 -25.80 -2.59 1.16
CA VAL A 62 -25.12 -3.88 1.13
C VAL A 62 -25.96 -4.85 1.95
N LEU A 63 -26.61 -5.77 1.25
CA LEU A 63 -27.44 -6.81 1.85
C LEU A 63 -26.62 -7.72 2.77
N PRO A 64 -27.26 -8.43 3.73
CA PRO A 64 -26.58 -9.43 4.53
C PRO A 64 -25.82 -10.43 3.65
N LYS A 65 -24.58 -10.73 4.06
CA LYS A 65 -23.62 -11.62 3.36
C LYS A 65 -23.16 -11.14 1.98
N ALA A 66 -23.54 -9.93 1.56
CA ALA A 66 -23.05 -9.32 0.33
C ALA A 66 -21.78 -8.49 0.57
N THR A 67 -21.16 -8.09 -0.53
CA THR A 67 -19.95 -7.26 -0.56
C THR A 67 -20.14 -6.03 -1.44
N ALA A 68 -19.50 -4.93 -1.09
CA ALA A 68 -19.38 -3.74 -1.92
C ALA A 68 -17.92 -3.39 -2.16
N GLN A 69 -17.60 -2.90 -3.36
CA GLN A 69 -16.28 -2.36 -3.68
C GLN A 69 -16.38 -0.84 -3.71
N ILE A 70 -15.60 -0.17 -2.86
CA ILE A 70 -15.60 1.29 -2.76
C ILE A 70 -14.24 1.80 -3.24
N GLN A 71 -14.28 2.74 -4.17
CA GLN A 71 -13.08 3.29 -4.80
C GLN A 71 -12.56 4.50 -4.02
N ASN A 72 -11.29 4.86 -4.24
CA ASN A 72 -10.69 6.10 -3.76
C ASN A 72 -10.73 6.31 -2.23
N TYR A 73 -10.72 5.23 -1.42
CA TYR A 73 -10.82 5.33 0.05
C TYR A 73 -9.64 6.09 0.69
N SER A 74 -8.51 6.19 -0.01
CA SER A 74 -7.34 6.96 0.43
C SER A 74 -7.56 8.48 0.45
N THR A 75 -8.59 8.96 -0.27
CA THR A 75 -8.88 10.40 -0.41
C THR A 75 -10.22 10.81 0.19
N GLN A 76 -11.11 9.84 0.46
CA GLN A 76 -12.44 10.10 0.99
C GLN A 76 -12.81 9.02 2.01
N PRO A 77 -13.29 9.41 3.21
CA PRO A 77 -13.65 8.45 4.23
C PRO A 77 -14.84 7.59 3.80
N VAL A 78 -14.80 6.33 4.21
CA VAL A 78 -15.90 5.39 4.02
C VAL A 78 -16.64 5.25 5.34
N GLY A 79 -17.93 5.53 5.32
CA GLY A 79 -18.85 5.31 6.44
C GLY A 79 -19.61 4.01 6.29
N VAL A 80 -19.96 3.40 7.43
CA VAL A 80 -20.85 2.24 7.47
C VAL A 80 -21.90 2.47 8.54
N THR A 81 -23.18 2.32 8.18
CA THR A 81 -24.29 2.44 9.12
C THR A 81 -25.35 1.38 8.87
N PRO A 82 -26.03 0.85 9.89
CA PRO A 82 -27.21 0.02 9.68
C PRO A 82 -28.30 0.79 8.93
N VAL A 83 -29.02 0.11 8.04
CA VAL A 83 -30.20 0.71 7.37
C VAL A 83 -31.35 0.89 8.37
N SER A 84 -31.55 -0.09 9.25
CA SER A 84 -32.54 0.04 10.32
C SER A 84 -31.94 0.80 11.50
N GLY A 85 -32.74 1.68 12.12
CA GLY A 85 -32.31 2.44 13.31
C GLY A 85 -32.19 1.60 14.59
N THR A 86 -32.54 0.31 14.55
CA THR A 86 -32.55 -0.59 15.71
C THR A 86 -31.43 -1.63 15.69
N ALA A 87 -30.84 -1.89 14.51
CA ALA A 87 -29.69 -2.77 14.40
C ALA A 87 -28.42 -2.03 14.84
N ALA A 88 -27.50 -2.77 15.46
CA ALA A 88 -26.22 -2.25 15.92
C ALA A 88 -25.08 -3.09 15.36
N ILE A 89 -24.06 -2.43 14.81
CA ILE A 89 -22.80 -3.06 14.44
C ILE A 89 -22.06 -3.39 15.73
N LYS A 90 -21.69 -4.65 15.91
CA LYS A 90 -20.92 -5.12 17.06
C LYS A 90 -19.43 -4.94 16.82
N TYR A 91 -18.97 -5.28 15.62
CA TYR A 91 -17.55 -5.25 15.28
C TYR A 91 -17.32 -4.76 13.85
N VAL A 92 -16.23 -4.02 13.69
CA VAL A 92 -15.67 -3.68 12.39
C VAL A 92 -14.21 -4.12 12.39
N THR A 93 -13.87 -5.04 11.49
CA THR A 93 -12.50 -5.53 11.34
C THR A 93 -11.93 -5.02 10.03
N VAL A 94 -10.75 -4.40 10.08
CA VAL A 94 -10.00 -3.99 8.88
C VAL A 94 -8.83 -4.95 8.71
N THR A 95 -8.67 -5.51 7.51
CA THR A 95 -7.61 -6.47 7.21
C THR A 95 -7.10 -6.28 5.78
N GLY A 96 -5.90 -6.79 5.50
CA GLY A 96 -5.38 -6.87 4.14
C GLY A 96 -6.07 -7.97 3.32
N LYS A 97 -5.55 -8.23 2.11
CA LYS A 97 -6.06 -9.31 1.26
C LYS A 97 -5.80 -10.69 1.87
N VAL A 98 -6.81 -11.22 2.56
CA VAL A 98 -6.79 -12.57 3.16
C VAL A 98 -8.11 -13.30 2.97
N GLY A 99 -8.05 -14.63 2.84
CA GLY A 99 -9.23 -15.48 2.73
C GLY A 99 -10.11 -15.13 1.53
N ALA A 100 -11.39 -14.83 1.79
CA ALA A 100 -12.37 -14.52 0.74
C ALA A 100 -12.32 -13.06 0.24
N CYS A 101 -11.43 -12.23 0.79
CA CYS A 101 -11.25 -10.82 0.40
C CYS A 101 -10.62 -10.71 -0.99
N GLN A 102 -11.22 -9.92 -1.88
CA GLN A 102 -10.71 -9.72 -3.24
C GLN A 102 -9.85 -8.46 -3.40
N ALA A 103 -10.18 -7.40 -2.64
CA ALA A 103 -9.41 -6.15 -2.62
C ALA A 103 -8.15 -6.23 -1.73
N VAL A 104 -7.22 -5.28 -1.90
CA VAL A 104 -6.02 -5.16 -1.05
C VAL A 104 -6.38 -4.84 0.40
N THR A 105 -7.46 -4.07 0.60
CA THR A 105 -8.00 -3.73 1.92
C THR A 105 -9.44 -4.23 2.02
N CYS A 106 -9.76 -4.89 3.13
CA CYS A 106 -11.10 -5.37 3.46
C CYS A 106 -11.62 -4.79 4.77
N VAL A 107 -12.90 -4.43 4.79
CA VAL A 107 -13.67 -4.08 5.98
C VAL A 107 -14.76 -5.11 6.18
N ILE A 108 -14.70 -5.83 7.30
CA ILE A 108 -15.70 -6.83 7.66
C ILE A 108 -16.58 -6.26 8.77
N VAL A 109 -17.89 -6.18 8.50
CA VAL A 109 -18.89 -5.62 9.40
C VAL A 109 -19.73 -6.74 10.00
N GLN A 110 -19.85 -6.80 11.33
CA GLN A 110 -20.63 -7.82 12.05
C GLN A 110 -21.55 -7.23 13.11
#